data_AF-A0AAV3SN91-F1
#
_entry.id   AF-A0AAV3SN91-F1
#
_cell.length_a   1.000
_cell.length_b   1.000
_cell.length_c   1.000
_cell.angle_alpha   90.00
_cell.angle_beta   90.00
_cell.angle_gamma   90.00
#
_symmetry.space_group_name_H-M   'P 1'
#
loop_
_entity.id
_entity.type
_entity.pdbx_description
1 polymer ?
#
loop_
_entity_poly.entity_id
_entity_poly.type
_entity_poly.pdbx_seq_one_letter_code
_entity_poly.pdbx_strand_id
1 'polypeptide(L)' 'MRLEAAEGEDIFKLWMTDDDLDQLRRATVSYRDDVILQLGGFVGFRAFEIPQVKLTHVR' A
#
# COMPACT_ATOMS: atom_id res chain seq x y z
N MET A 1 7.12 -8.01 6.91
CA MET A 1 6.51 -6.99 7.80
C MET A 1 7.51 -6.60 8.90
N ARG A 2 7.48 -5.36 9.39
CA ARG A 2 8.34 -4.83 10.48
C ARG A 2 7.50 -4.44 11.69
N LEU A 3 7.87 -4.92 12.88
CA LEU A 3 7.25 -4.53 14.14
C LEU A 3 7.95 -3.31 14.74
N GLU A 4 7.17 -2.41 15.33
CA GLU A 4 7.63 -1.26 16.09
C GLU A 4 6.82 -1.17 17.38
N ALA A 5 7.49 -1.03 18.53
CA ALA A 5 6.81 -0.89 19.81
C ALA A 5 5.91 0.36 19.83
N ALA A 6 4.72 0.23 20.43
CA ALA A 6 3.79 1.32 20.62
C ALA A 6 3.56 1.58 22.12
N GLU A 7 2.74 2.58 22.44
CA GLU A 7 2.36 2.87 23.81
C GLU A 7 1.42 1.77 24.34
N GLY A 8 1.81 1.12 25.43
CA GLY A 8 1.08 0.00 26.05
C GLY A 8 1.89 -1.30 26.04
N GLU A 9 1.63 -2.15 27.04
CA GLU A 9 2.22 -3.48 27.12
C GLU A 9 1.68 -4.36 25.97
N ASP A 10 2.58 -5.05 25.26
CA ASP A 10 2.28 -5.92 24.11
C ASP A 10 1.54 -5.24 22.93
N ILE A 11 1.62 -3.91 22.79
CA ILE A 11 1.07 -3.19 21.64
C ILE A 11 2.19 -2.86 20.64
N PHE A 12 2.01 -3.26 19.39
CA PHE A 12 2.96 -3.02 18.31
C PHE A 12 2.29 -2.40 17.09
N LYS A 13 2.97 -1.44 16.47
CA LYS A 13 2.69 -1.03 15.09
C LYS A 13 3.31 -2.06 14.16
N LEU A 14 2.51 -2.54 13.21
CA LEU A 14 2.96 -3.44 12.15
C LEU A 14 3.07 -2.65 10.84
N TRP A 15 4.26 -2.62 10.28
CA TRP A 15 4.54 -1.95 9.01
C TRP A 15 4.81 -2.96 7.91
N MET A 16 4.28 -2.69 6.72
CA MET A 16 4.59 -3.45 5.52
C MET A 16 5.99 -3.08 5.02
N THR A 17 6.77 -4.07 4.59
CA THR A 17 8.07 -3.84 3.94
C THR A 17 7.93 -3.88 2.42
N ASP A 18 8.92 -3.36 1.70
CA ASP A 18 8.92 -3.36 0.24
C ASP A 18 8.81 -4.79 -0.33
N ASP A 19 9.52 -5.75 0.28
CA ASP A 19 9.42 -7.17 -0.09
C ASP A 19 8.00 -7.75 0.11
N ASP A 20 7.27 -7.33 1.15
CA ASP A 20 5.90 -7.78 1.37
C ASP A 20 4.98 -7.20 0.28
N LEU A 21 5.18 -5.91 -0.07
CA LEU A 21 4.40 -5.23 -1.09
C LEU A 21 4.62 -5.86 -2.47
N ASP A 22 5.87 -6.22 -2.79
CA ASP A 22 6.20 -6.92 -4.03
C ASP A 22 5.55 -8.31 -4.09
N GLN A 23 5.56 -9.06 -2.99
CA GLN A 23 4.86 -10.34 -2.90
C GLN A 23 3.34 -10.17 -3.07
N LEU A 24 2.76 -9.14 -2.44
CA LEU A 24 1.34 -8.82 -2.56
C LEU A 24 0.95 -8.51 -4.00
N ARG A 25 1.77 -7.72 -4.72
CA ARG A 25 1.55 -7.44 -6.15
C ARG A 25 1.62 -8.70 -7.00
N ARG A 26 2.59 -9.60 -6.76
CA ARG A 26 2.68 -10.88 -7.48
C ARG A 26 1.47 -11.79 -7.25
N ALA A 27 0.85 -11.71 -6.08
CA ALA A 27 -0.37 -12.45 -5.77
C ALA A 27 -1.65 -11.81 -6.33
N THR A 28 -1.55 -10.60 -6.91
CA THR A 28 -2.71 -9.86 -7.38
C THR A 28 -3.19 -10.39 -8.73
N VAL A 29 -4.50 -10.62 -8.84
CA VAL A 29 -5.10 -11.27 -10.04
C VAL A 29 -5.64 -10.25 -11.05
N SER A 30 -6.14 -9.12 -10.57
CA SER A 30 -6.77 -8.09 -11.40
C SER A 30 -5.83 -6.93 -11.70
N TYR A 31 -5.86 -6.44 -12.94
CA TYR A 31 -5.16 -5.22 -13.32
C TYR A 31 -5.57 -4.02 -12.46
N ARG A 32 -6.86 -3.91 -12.13
CA ARG A 32 -7.36 -2.83 -11.26
C ARG A 32 -6.69 -2.87 -9.88
N ASP A 33 -6.57 -4.06 -9.32
CA ASP A 33 -6.02 -4.23 -7.97
C ASP A 33 -4.52 -3.95 -7.97
N ASP A 34 -3.80 -4.33 -9.03
CA ASP A 34 -2.39 -3.98 -9.19
C ASP A 34 -2.19 -2.45 -9.30
N VAL A 35 -3.07 -1.75 -10.03
CA VAL A 35 -3.05 -0.27 -10.08
C VAL A 35 -3.30 0.35 -8.69
N ILE A 36 -4.23 -0.20 -7.91
CA ILE A 36 -4.50 0.26 -6.54
C ILE A 36 -3.25 0.09 -5.66
N LEU A 37 -2.59 -1.08 -5.74
CA LEU A 37 -1.36 -1.35 -4.99
C LEU A 37 -0.21 -0.43 -5.42
N GLN A 38 -0.08 -0.14 -6.72
CA GLN A 38 0.91 0.81 -7.21
C GLN A 38 0.67 2.23 -6.67
N LEU A 39 -0.57 2.71 -6.75
CA LEU A 39 -0.93 4.05 -6.29
C LEU A 39 -0.78 4.21 -4.76
N GLY A 40 -1.18 3.19 -3.99
CA GLY A 40 -1.04 3.23 -2.53
C GLY A 40 0.40 2.98 -2.05
N GLY A 41 1.01 1.90 -2.53
CA GLY A 41 2.28 1.40 -2.01
C GLY A 41 3.52 2.09 -2.58
N PHE A 42 3.50 2.52 -3.85
CA PHE A 42 4.68 3.11 -4.50
C PHE A 42 4.61 4.63 -4.61
N VAL A 43 3.39 5.20 -4.73
CA VAL A 43 3.19 6.66 -4.82
C VAL A 43 2.81 7.27 -3.47
N GLY A 44 2.22 6.48 -2.57
CA GLY A 44 1.83 6.95 -1.23
C GLY A 44 0.45 7.62 -1.17
N PHE A 45 -0.44 7.35 -2.12
CA PHE A 45 -1.81 7.83 -2.02
C PHE A 45 -2.58 7.15 -0.90
N ARG A 46 -3.39 7.93 -0.19
CA ARG A 46 -4.34 7.43 0.80
C ARG A 46 -5.49 6.73 0.09
N ALA A 47 -6.11 5.76 0.76
CA ALA A 47 -7.16 4.94 0.18
C ALA A 47 -8.32 5.74 -0.45
N PHE A 48 -8.66 6.91 0.11
CA PHE A 48 -9.69 7.79 -0.42
C PHE A 48 -9.24 8.68 -1.60
N GLU A 49 -7.93 8.84 -1.81
CA GLU A 49 -7.34 9.59 -2.93
C GLU A 49 -7.28 8.72 -4.20
N ILE A 50 -6.99 7.42 -4.05
CA ILE A 50 -6.88 6.45 -5.16
C ILE A 50 -8.09 6.48 -6.12
N PRO A 51 -9.36 6.40 -5.69
CA PRO A 51 -10.51 6.41 -6.62
C PRO A 51 -10.73 7.76 -7.32
N GLN A 52 -10.07 8.83 -6.88
CA GLN A 52 -10.18 10.16 -7.49
C GLN A 52 -9.16 10.40 -8.60
N VAL A 53 -8.17 9.50 -8.76
CA VAL A 53 -7.15 9.58 -9.80
C VAL A 53 -7.80 9.45 -11.18
N LYS A 54 -7.43 10.34 -12.10
CA LYS A 54 -7.87 10.37 -13.49
C LYS A 54 -6.64 10.40 -14.40
N LEU A 55 -6.79 9.89 -15.63
CA LEU A 55 -5.71 9.90 -16.62
C LEU A 55 -5.15 11.31 -16.88
N THR A 56 -6.00 12.34 -16.80
CA THR A 56 -5.59 13.74 -16.96
C THR A 56 -4.71 14.30 -15.83
N HIS A 57 -4.51 13.55 -14.73
CA HIS A 57 -3.62 13.95 -13.65
C HIS A 57 -2.16 13.54 -13.89
N VAL A 58 -1.92 12.58 -14.78
CA VAL A 58 -0.57 12.12 -15.15
C VAL A 58 -0.07 13.04 -16.27
N ARG A 59 1.16 13.54 -16.13
CA ARG A 59 1.84 14.39 -17.13
C ARG A 59 3.06 13.69 -17.69
#